data_AF-A0A4V6PPL2-F1
#
_entry.id   AF-A0A4V6PPL2-F1
#
_cell.length_a   1.000
_cell.length_b   1.000
_cell.length_c   1.000
_cell.angle_alpha   90.00
_cell.angle_beta   90.00
_cell.angle_gamma   90.00
#
_symmetry.space_group_name_H-M   'P 1'
#
loop_
_entity.id
_entity.type
_entity.pdbx_description
1 polymer ?
#
loop_
_entity_poly.entity_id
_entity_poly.type
_entity_poly.pdbx_seq_one_letter_code
_entity_poly.pdbx_strand_id
1 'polypeptide(L)'
;MKQDAFKQYGLSRYASQILQRYRRYVQCTYKLSDKGTIKQLVISETMDNQIIEADTWDIVAYKLNERMYSDAFMKLMIAKERWMTDGDI
;
A
#
# COMPACT_ATOMS: atom_id res chain seq x y z
N MET A 1 -12.60 -21.60 -6.56
CA MET A 1 -12.12 -20.26 -6.15
C MET A 1 -13.03 -19.77 -5.04
N LYS A 2 -12.53 -19.57 -3.81
CA LYS A 2 -13.34 -19.03 -2.70
C LYS A 2 -13.59 -17.55 -2.95
N GLN A 3 -14.73 -17.25 -3.56
CA GLN A 3 -15.35 -15.93 -3.47
C GLN A 3 -15.93 -15.76 -2.05
N ASP A 4 -16.03 -14.51 -1.59
CA ASP A 4 -16.91 -14.08 -0.48
C ASP A 4 -16.41 -14.05 0.98
N ALA A 5 -15.15 -13.67 1.24
CA ALA A 5 -14.81 -13.03 2.52
C ALA A 5 -14.75 -11.48 2.43
N PHE A 6 -14.63 -10.94 1.22
CA PHE A 6 -14.19 -9.54 1.01
C PHE A 6 -15.28 -8.55 0.59
N LYS A 7 -16.46 -9.01 0.13
CA LYS A 7 -17.59 -8.11 -0.21
C LYS A 7 -18.30 -7.50 1.01
N GLN A 8 -18.12 -8.07 2.21
CA GLN A 8 -18.84 -7.65 3.42
C GLN A 8 -18.29 -6.37 4.07
N TYR A 9 -17.05 -5.98 3.76
CA TYR A 9 -16.43 -4.77 4.31
C TYR A 9 -16.21 -3.77 3.17
N GLY A 10 -16.99 -2.68 3.13
CA GLY A 10 -16.95 -1.67 2.05
C GLY A 10 -15.54 -1.35 1.56
N LEU A 11 -15.18 -1.89 0.39
CA LEU A 11 -13.80 -2.05 -0.07
C LEU A 11 -13.08 -0.72 -0.31
N SER A 12 -13.81 0.32 -0.73
CA SER A 12 -13.26 1.65 -0.95
C SER A 12 -12.75 2.30 0.34
N ARG A 13 -13.45 2.05 1.47
CA ARG A 13 -13.06 2.58 2.79
C ARG A 13 -11.80 1.88 3.30
N TYR A 14 -11.75 0.56 3.15
CA TYR A 14 -10.58 -0.24 3.54
C TYR A 14 -9.35 0.11 2.71
N ALA A 15 -9.50 0.24 1.38
CA ALA A 15 -8.41 0.63 0.48
C ALA A 15 -7.83 2.02 0.83
N SER A 16 -8.70 2.97 1.20
CA SER A 16 -8.27 4.29 1.67
C SER A 16 -7.49 4.20 3.00
N GLN A 17 -7.98 3.41 3.96
CA GLN A 17 -7.34 3.24 5.27
C GLN A 17 -5.96 2.57 5.15
N ILE A 18 -5.85 1.51 4.35
CA ILE A 18 -4.57 0.82 4.17
C ILE A 18 -3.57 1.68 3.40
N LEU A 19 -4.01 2.48 2.41
CA LEU A 19 -3.16 3.45 1.75
C LEU A 19 -2.65 4.53 2.71
N GLN A 20 -3.51 5.07 3.58
CA GLN A 20 -3.09 6.03 4.61
C GLN A 20 -2.09 5.42 5.57
N ARG A 21 -2.31 4.17 6.01
CA ARG A 21 -1.38 3.44 6.87
C ARG A 21 -0.05 3.20 6.16
N TYR A 22 -0.09 2.77 4.90
CA TYR A 22 1.09 2.53 4.06
C TYR A 22 2.00 3.77 3.99
N ARG A 23 1.39 4.95 3.77
CA ARG A 23 2.09 6.24 3.67
C ARG A 23 2.76 6.71 4.97
N ARG A 24 2.37 6.17 6.13
CA ARG A 24 3.07 6.49 7.40
C ARG A 24 4.43 5.80 7.46
N TYR A 25 4.56 4.67 6.78
CA TYR A 25 5.73 3.82 6.85
C TYR A 25 6.67 4.06 5.68
N VAL A 26 6.13 4.23 4.47
CA VAL A 26 6.89 4.40 3.24
C VAL A 26 6.62 5.75 2.60
N GLN A 27 7.69 6.41 2.16
CA GLN A 27 7.58 7.59 1.32
C GLN A 27 7.15 7.13 -0.08
N CYS A 28 5.94 7.51 -0.48
CA CYS A 28 5.40 7.19 -1.79
C CYS A 28 4.57 8.34 -2.36
N THR A 29 4.52 8.41 -3.69
CA THR A 29 3.60 9.29 -4.45
C THR A 29 2.50 8.45 -5.08
N TYR A 30 1.37 9.05 -5.41
CA TYR A 30 0.32 8.39 -6.18
C TYR A 30 -0.23 9.32 -7.25
N LYS A 31 -0.56 8.75 -8.41
CA LYS A 31 -1.20 9.46 -9.52
C LYS A 31 -2.26 8.57 -10.17
N LEU A 32 -3.29 9.20 -10.73
CA LEU A 32 -4.22 8.51 -11.63
C LEU A 32 -3.65 8.61 -13.05
N SER A 33 -3.37 7.47 -13.66
CA SER A 33 -2.94 7.36 -15.06
C SER A 33 -4.09 6.83 -15.89
N ASP A 34 -4.17 7.30 -17.14
CA ASP A 34 -5.07 6.71 -18.13
C ASP A 34 -4.44 5.43 -18.71
N LYS A 35 -5.19 4.33 -18.68
CA LYS A 35 -4.81 3.05 -19.29
C LYS A 35 -5.97 2.57 -20.16
N GLY A 36 -5.99 3.02 -21.41
CA GLY A 36 -7.12 2.81 -22.31
C GLY A 36 -8.36 3.55 -21.81
N THR A 37 -9.44 2.83 -21.52
CA THR A 37 -10.72 3.38 -21.03
C THR A 37 -10.82 3.43 -19.50
N ILE A 38 -9.82 2.93 -18.78
CA ILE A 38 -9.85 2.80 -17.31
C ILE A 38 -8.83 3.75 -16.69
N LYS A 39 -9.23 4.42 -15.59
CA LYS A 39 -8.32 5.18 -14.73
C LYS A 39 -7.59 4.20 -13.80
N GLN A 40 -6.27 4.13 -13.93
CA GLN A 40 -5.41 3.30 -13.11
C GLN A 40 -4.75 4.14 -12.00
N LEU A 41 -4.80 3.67 -10.76
CA LEU A 41 -4.00 4.24 -9.68
C LEU A 41 -2.59 3.67 -9.73
N VAL A 42 -1.61 4.56 -9.81
CA VAL A 42 -0.19 4.21 -9.78
C VAL A 42 0.40 4.79 -8.49
N ILE A 43 0.97 3.93 -7.66
CA ILE A 43 1.67 4.29 -6.43
C ILE A 43 3.16 4.01 -6.66
N SER A 44 4.01 5.00 -6.41
CA SER A 44 5.46 4.88 -6.59
C SER A 44 6.17 5.07 -5.25
N GLU A 45 6.87 4.04 -4.80
CA GLU A 45 7.70 4.04 -3.59
C GLU A 45 9.06 4.66 -3.89
N THR A 46 9.51 5.58 -3.02
CA THR A 46 10.78 6.28 -3.21
C THR A 46 11.98 5.48 -2.72
N MET A 47 11.83 4.67 -1.67
CA MET A 47 12.96 3.93 -1.09
C MET A 47 13.43 2.77 -1.97
N ASP A 48 12.49 1.96 -2.48
CA ASP A 48 12.81 0.73 -3.23
C ASP A 48 12.55 0.88 -4.74
N ASN A 49 12.21 2.08 -5.22
CA ASN A 49 11.75 2.33 -6.61
C ASN A 49 10.62 1.40 -7.08
N GLN A 50 9.84 0.86 -6.14
CA GLN A 50 8.78 -0.07 -6.45
C GLN A 50 7.53 0.67 -6.93
N ILE A 51 6.92 0.16 -8.01
CA ILE A 51 5.70 0.71 -8.59
C ILE A 51 4.56 -0.29 -8.36
N ILE A 52 3.50 0.17 -7.68
CA ILE A 52 2.27 -0.57 -7.47
C ILE A 52 1.18 0.04 -8.35
N GLU A 53 0.75 -0.72 -9.35
CA GLU A 53 -0.33 -0.32 -10.25
C GLU A 53 -1.62 -1.06 -9.91
N ALA A 54 -2.75 -0.37 -9.89
CA ALA A 54 -4.04 -0.98 -9.63
C ALA A 54 -5.19 -0.25 -10.35
N ASP A 55 -6.05 -1.02 -11.00
CA ASP A 55 -7.14 -0.47 -11.80
C ASP A 55 -8.43 -0.30 -10.97
N THR A 56 -8.48 -0.89 -9.77
CA THR A 56 -9.58 -0.75 -8.81
C THR A 56 -9.06 -0.57 -7.39
N TRP A 57 -9.86 0.05 -6.52
CA TRP A 57 -9.53 0.20 -5.09
C TRP A 57 -9.35 -1.14 -4.38
N ASP A 58 -10.03 -2.18 -4.82
CA ASP A 58 -9.91 -3.53 -4.25
C ASP A 58 -8.53 -4.11 -4.54
N ILE A 59 -8.05 -3.92 -5.77
CA ILE A 59 -6.69 -4.33 -6.18
C ILE A 59 -5.64 -3.51 -5.42
N VAL A 60 -5.89 -2.21 -5.18
CA VAL A 60 -5.03 -1.37 -4.33
C VAL A 60 -4.92 -1.98 -2.93
N ALA A 61 -6.06 -2.29 -2.31
CA ALA A 61 -6.08 -2.85 -0.96
C ALA A 61 -5.34 -4.19 -0.89
N TYR A 62 -5.56 -5.08 -1.85
CA TYR A 62 -4.88 -6.36 -1.90
C TYR A 62 -3.36 -6.20 -2.06
N LYS A 63 -2.91 -5.42 -3.05
CA LYS A 63 -1.47 -5.24 -3.34
C LYS A 63 -0.73 -4.54 -2.21
N LEU A 64 -1.35 -3.53 -1.59
CA LEU A 64 -0.76 -2.85 -0.44
C LEU A 64 -0.69 -3.78 0.78
N ASN A 65 -1.72 -4.59 1.00
CA ASN A 65 -1.71 -5.56 2.10
C ASN A 65 -0.60 -6.59 1.90
N GLU A 66 -0.51 -7.17 0.71
CA GLU A 66 0.56 -8.12 0.34
C GLU A 66 1.95 -7.50 0.51
N ARG A 67 2.14 -6.25 0.04
CA ARG A 67 3.40 -5.52 0.22
C ARG A 67 3.72 -5.30 1.71
N MET A 68 2.75 -4.89 2.51
CA MET A 68 2.94 -4.65 3.94
C MET A 68 3.30 -5.91 4.73
N TYR A 69 2.85 -7.08 4.27
CA TYR A 69 3.23 -8.37 4.86
C TYR A 69 4.45 -9.02 4.20
N SER A 70 5.08 -8.37 3.22
CA SER A 70 6.32 -8.87 2.63
C SER A 70 7.49 -8.75 3.62
N ASP A 71 8.39 -9.74 3.63
CA ASP A 71 9.58 -9.74 4.48
C ASP A 71 10.45 -8.49 4.30
N ALA A 72 10.52 -7.98 3.06
CA ALA A 72 11.25 -6.75 2.74
C ALA A 72 10.65 -5.53 3.45
N PHE A 73 9.32 -5.37 3.39
CA PHE A 73 8.63 -4.29 4.08
C PHE A 73 8.74 -4.44 5.60
N MET A 74 8.57 -5.64 6.15
CA MET A 74 8.69 -5.89 7.58
C MET A 74 10.10 -5.59 8.10
N LYS A 75 11.16 -5.88 7.34
CA LYS A 75 12.53 -5.49 7.69
C LYS A 75 12.72 -3.97 7.70
N LEU A 76 12.15 -3.26 6.71
CA LEU A 76 12.17 -1.79 6.68
C LEU A 76 11.40 -1.17 7.85
N MET A 77 10.27 -1.77 8.23
CA MET A 77 9.48 -1.37 9.38
C MET A 77 10.24 -1.51 10.70
N ILE A 78 10.84 -2.69 10.92
CA ILE A 78 11.65 -2.97 12.12
C ILE A 78 12.83 -1.99 12.21
N ALA A 79 13.48 -1.70 11.08
CA ALA A 79 14.55 -0.71 11.04
C ALA A 79 14.02 0.67 11.45
N LYS A 80 12.92 1.14 10.83
CA LYS A 80 12.35 2.46 11.11
C LYS A 80 11.89 2.63 12.56
N GLU A 81 11.30 1.61 13.16
CA GLU A 81 10.94 1.62 14.59
C GLU A 81 12.16 1.72 15.52
N ARG A 82 13.26 1.01 15.19
CA ARG A 82 14.52 1.09 15.95
C ARG A 82 15.17 2.48 15.89
N TRP A 83 15.12 3.15 14.74
CA TRP A 83 15.65 4.52 14.62
C TRP A 83 14.79 5.57 15.34
N MET A 84 13.49 5.31 15.57
CA MET A 84 12.66 6.18 16.41
C MET A 84 12.95 6.03 17.91
N THR A 85 13.45 4.87 18.35
CA THR A 85 13.79 4.65 19.77
C THR A 85 15.16 5.18 20.18
N ASP A 86 16.09 5.33 19.23
CA ASP A 86 17.47 5.77 19.52
C ASP A 86 17.67 7.31 19.44
N GLY A 87 16.62 8.07 19.06
CA GLY A 87 16.67 9.53 18.89
C GLY A 87 15.75 10.35 19.80
N ASP A 88 14.98 9.70 20.68
CA ASP A 88 13.99 10.33 21.57
C ASP A 88 14.19 9.93 23.07
N ILE A 89 15.43 9.68 23.49
CA ILE A 89 15.83 9.53 24.91
C ILE A 89 16.94 10.52 25.24
#